data_AF-A0A086W6J5-F1
#
_entry.id   AF-A0A086W6J5-F1
#
_cell.length_a   1.000
_cell.length_b   1.000
_cell.length_c   1.000
_cell.angle_alpha   90.00
_cell.angle_beta   90.00
_cell.angle_gamma   90.00
#
_symmetry.space_group_name_H-M   'P 1'
#
loop_
_entity.id
_entity.type
_entity.pdbx_description
1 polymer ?
#
loop_
_entity_poly.entity_id
_entity_poly.type
_entity_poly.pdbx_seq_one_letter_code
_entity_poly.pdbx_strand_id
1 'polypeptide(L)' 'MQARLAHQAMSVQSLHGITLESLLTRLVDHYGWDGLGRRIDINCFQKDPSIKSSLKFLRRTPWAREQVEALYLETRFTN' A
#
# COMPACT_ATOMS: atom_id res chain seq x y z
N MET A 1 10.58 34.73 -17.03
CA MET A 1 11.42 33.64 -16.50
C MET A 1 10.51 32.62 -15.85
N GLN A 2 10.39 31.43 -16.43
CA GLN A 2 9.38 30.44 -16.07
C GLN A 2 9.61 29.85 -14.68
N ALA A 3 8.54 29.81 -13.90
CA ALA A 3 8.44 29.10 -12.64
C ALA A 3 8.31 27.60 -12.88
N ARG A 4 9.13 26.78 -12.21
CA ARG A 4 8.82 25.47 -11.59
C ARG A 4 10.12 24.72 -11.33
N LEU A 5 10.66 24.88 -10.12
CA LEU A 5 11.62 23.95 -9.53
C LEU A 5 11.15 23.62 -8.12
N ALA A 6 10.15 22.74 -8.04
CA ALA A 6 9.68 22.18 -6.76
C ALA A 6 9.24 20.71 -6.96
N HIS A 7 10.01 19.93 -7.72
CA HIS A 7 9.64 18.56 -8.07
C HIS A 7 10.55 17.47 -7.52
N GLN A 8 11.53 17.78 -6.67
CA GLN A 8 12.50 16.75 -6.30
C GLN A 8 13.08 16.89 -4.89
N ALA A 9 12.22 16.72 -3.89
CA ALA A 9 12.65 16.41 -2.52
C ALA A 9 11.57 15.74 -1.64
N MET A 10 10.52 15.12 -2.21
CA MET A 10 9.43 14.50 -1.44
C MET A 10 9.49 12.96 -1.38
N SER A 11 10.53 12.30 -1.90
CA SER A 11 10.52 10.83 -1.99
C SER A 11 11.05 10.11 -0.75
N VAL A 12 11.76 10.77 0.18
CA VAL A 12 12.40 10.09 1.32
C VAL A 12 11.80 10.44 2.70
N GLN A 13 10.87 11.38 2.80
CA GLN A 13 10.32 11.84 4.09
C GLN A 13 8.91 11.31 4.43
N SER A 14 8.20 10.65 3.51
CA SER A 14 6.74 10.49 3.63
C SER A 14 6.22 9.21 4.29
N LEU A 15 7.08 8.33 4.83
CA LEU A 15 6.64 7.12 5.54
C LEU A 15 6.85 7.16 7.06
N HIS A 16 7.37 8.26 7.63
CA HIS A 16 7.66 8.27 9.05
C HIS A 16 6.34 8.24 9.86
N GLY A 17 6.03 7.08 10.45
CA GLY A 17 4.85 6.87 11.28
C GLY A 17 3.63 6.22 10.61
N ILE A 18 3.71 5.79 9.35
CA ILE A 18 2.59 5.08 8.71
C ILE A 18 2.56 3.62 9.20
N THR A 19 1.44 3.22 9.78
CA THR A 19 1.24 1.83 10.22
C THR A 19 0.90 0.92 9.04
N LEU A 20 1.17 -0.38 9.16
CA LEU A 20 0.75 -1.38 8.17
C LEU A 20 -0.77 -1.33 7.91
N GLU A 21 -1.56 -0.99 8.93
CA GLU A 21 -3.01 -0.79 8.81
C GLU A 21 -3.36 0.40 7.95
N SER A 22 -2.75 1.56 8.20
CA SER A 22 -2.97 2.77 7.41
C SER A 22 -2.56 2.58 5.96
N LEU A 23 -1.42 1.93 5.74
CA LEU A 23 -0.89 1.60 4.43
C LEU A 23 -1.85 0.70 3.65
N LEU A 24 -2.25 -0.43 4.25
CA LEU A 24 -3.18 -1.37 3.62
C LEU A 24 -4.54 -0.71 3.35
N THR A 25 -5.06 0.06 4.30
CA THR A 25 -6.35 0.76 4.15
C THR A 25 -6.31 1.71 2.95
N ARG A 26 -5.21 2.46 2.77
CA ARG A 26 -5.06 3.40 1.66
C ARG A 26 -4.92 2.69 0.31
N LEU A 27 -4.23 1.54 0.27
CA LEU A 27 -4.18 0.71 -0.92
C LEU A 27 -5.54 0.13 -1.29
N VAL A 28 -6.32 -0.32 -0.31
CA VAL A 28 -7.67 -0.84 -0.51
C VAL A 28 -8.59 0.28 -1.02
N ASP A 29 -8.50 1.48 -0.46
CA ASP A 29 -9.26 2.64 -0.92
C ASP A 29 -8.94 3.01 -2.37
N HIS A 30 -7.67 2.90 -2.76
CA HIS A 30 -7.21 3.24 -4.11
C HIS A 30 -7.48 2.15 -5.17
N TYR A 31 -7.26 0.87 -4.85
CA TYR A 31 -7.35 -0.24 -5.81
C TYR A 31 -8.55 -1.15 -5.63
N GLY A 32 -9.19 -1.14 -4.46
CA GLY A 32 -10.10 -2.18 -4.02
C GLY A 32 -9.40 -3.52 -3.77
N TRP A 33 -10.15 -4.46 -3.18
CA TRP A 33 -9.64 -5.79 -2.88
C TRP A 33 -9.33 -6.61 -4.15
N ASP A 34 -10.16 -6.49 -5.19
CA ASP A 34 -9.92 -7.16 -6.48
C ASP A 34 -8.68 -6.61 -7.19
N GLY A 35 -8.38 -5.32 -7.04
CA GLY A 35 -7.15 -4.72 -7.55
C GLY A 35 -5.92 -5.24 -6.83
N LEU A 36 -6.01 -5.37 -5.49
CA LEU A 36 -4.94 -5.95 -4.69
C LEU A 36 -4.71 -7.42 -4.96
N GLY A 37 -5.76 -8.23 -5.06
CA GLY A 37 -5.65 -9.66 -5.36
C GLY A 37 -5.06 -9.96 -6.73
N ARG A 38 -5.17 -9.02 -7.69
CA ARG A 38 -4.52 -9.12 -9.01
C ARG A 38 -3.05 -8.74 -9.00
N ARG A 39 -2.63 -7.90 -8.05
CA ARG A 39 -1.25 -7.41 -7.93
C ARG A 39 -0.41 -8.25 -6.99
N ILE A 40 -1.05 -8.76 -5.94
CA ILE A 40 -0.46 -9.58 -4.89
C ILE A 40 -1.27 -10.87 -4.85
N ASP A 41 -0.71 -11.91 -5.43
CA ASP A 41 -1.35 -13.22 -5.55
C ASP A 41 -1.39 -13.94 -4.19
N ILE A 42 -2.28 -13.46 -3.32
CA ILE A 42 -2.59 -14.07 -2.04
C ILE A 42 -4.09 -14.27 -1.90
N ASN A 43 -4.47 -15.48 -1.49
CA ASN A 43 -5.87 -15.84 -1.24
C ASN A 43 -6.55 -14.92 -0.21
N CYS A 44 -5.77 -14.30 0.69
CA CYS A 44 -6.28 -13.41 1.72
C CYS A 44 -7.06 -12.20 1.17
N PHE A 45 -6.77 -11.76 -0.06
CA PHE A 45 -7.49 -10.63 -0.68
C PHE A 45 -8.67 -11.07 -1.55
N GLN A 46 -8.82 -12.37 -1.81
CA GLN A 46 -9.83 -12.92 -2.70
C GLN A 46 -10.96 -13.64 -1.94
N LYS A 47 -10.64 -14.29 -0.81
CA LYS A 47 -11.57 -15.07 0.00
C LYS A 47 -11.70 -14.43 1.38
N ASP A 48 -12.78 -13.68 1.59
CA ASP A 48 -13.06 -12.87 2.80
C ASP A 48 -12.10 -11.69 3.05
N PRO A 49 -11.96 -10.78 2.07
CA PRO A 49 -11.13 -9.60 2.22
C PRO A 49 -11.67 -8.69 3.34
N SER A 50 -10.86 -8.49 4.38
CA SER A 50 -11.12 -7.49 5.41
C SER A 50 -9.81 -6.96 5.98
N ILE A 51 -9.79 -5.70 6.41
CA ILE A 51 -8.59 -5.09 7.00
C ILE A 51 -8.06 -5.93 8.17
N LYS A 52 -8.94 -6.40 9.06
CA LYS A 52 -8.53 -7.19 10.25
C LYS A 52 -7.96 -8.56 9.88
N SER A 53 -8.61 -9.31 8.98
CA SER A 53 -8.12 -10.64 8.55
C SER A 53 -6.79 -10.51 7.79
N SER A 54 -6.70 -9.53 6.89
CA SER A 54 -5.47 -9.23 6.15
C SER A 54 -4.33 -8.82 7.07
N LEU A 55 -4.54 -7.93 8.03
CA LEU A 55 -3.47 -7.56 8.98
C LEU A 55 -3.00 -8.74 9.81
N LYS A 56 -3.90 -9.62 10.26
CA LYS A 56 -3.52 -10.84 10.97
C LYS A 56 -2.66 -11.76 10.09
N PHE A 57 -3.01 -11.88 8.80
CA PHE A 57 -2.23 -12.65 7.83
C PHE A 57 -0.85 -12.02 7.57
N LEU A 58 -0.80 -10.73 7.21
CA LEU A 58 0.44 -9.99 6.94
C LEU A 58 1.37 -9.90 8.17
N ARG A 59 0.83 -10.03 9.40
CA ARG A 59 1.63 -10.17 10.62
C ARG A 59 2.38 -11.49 10.71
N ARG A 60 1.79 -12.57 10.18
CA ARG A 60 2.33 -13.93 10.21
C ARG A 60 3.10 -14.32 8.95
N THR A 61 2.94 -13.55 7.87
CA THR A 61 3.51 -13.84 6.55
C THR A 61 4.34 -12.64 6.07
N PRO A 62 5.63 -12.55 6.46
CA PRO A 62 6.48 -11.39 6.19
C PRO A 62 6.63 -11.04 4.71
N TRP A 63 6.87 -12.03 3.83
CA TRP A 63 7.01 -11.80 2.40
C TRP A 63 5.77 -11.15 1.76
N ALA A 64 4.57 -11.47 2.25
CA ALA A 64 3.34 -10.86 1.77
C ALA A 64 3.21 -9.41 2.23
N ARG A 65 3.67 -9.10 3.45
CA ARG A 65 3.77 -7.73 3.95
C ARG A 65 4.72 -6.90 3.10
N GLU A 66 5.91 -7.43 2.82
CA GLU A 66 6.91 -6.75 1.99
C GLU A 66 6.35 -6.40 0.60
N GLN A 67 5.57 -7.29 -0.01
CA GLN A 67 4.90 -6.98 -1.29
C GLN A 67 3.83 -5.88 -1.16
N VAL A 68 3.07 -5.86 -0.07
CA VAL A 68 2.09 -4.80 0.20
C VAL A 68 2.80 -3.45 0.41
N GLU A 69 3.90 -3.44 1.15
CA GLU A 69 4.73 -2.25 1.38
C GLU A 69 5.37 -1.74 0.09
N ALA A 70 5.95 -2.64 -0.71
CA ALA A 70 6.51 -2.33 -2.03
C ALA A 70 5.44 -1.74 -2.97
N LEU A 71 4.27 -2.36 -3.04
CA LEU A 71 3.16 -1.83 -3.85
C LEU A 71 2.77 -0.42 -3.41
N TYR A 72 2.71 -0.14 -2.10
CA TYR A 72 2.43 1.21 -1.60
C TYR A 72 3.45 2.24 -2.07
N LEU A 73 4.73 1.88 -2.09
CA LEU A 73 5.81 2.76 -2.56
C LEU A 73 5.74 3.03 -4.07
N GLU A 74 5.33 2.04 -4.84
CA GLU A 74 5.13 2.16 -6.29
C GLU A 74 3.85 2.93 -6.65
N THR A 75 2.86 2.91 -5.75
CA THR A 75 1.56 3.53 -5.96
C THR A 75 1.66 5.04 -5.88
N ARG A 76 1.29 5.72 -6.97
CA ARG A 76 1.10 7.17 -6.97
C ARG A 76 -0.31 7.51 -6.50
N PHE A 77 -0.44 7.87 -5.23
CA PHE A 77 -1.68 8.44 -4.70
C PHE A 77 -1.82 9.87 -5.20
N THR A 78 -2.74 10.11 -6.14
CA THR A 78 -3.19 11.47 -6.48
C THR A 78 -4.02 12.02 -5.32
N ASN A 79 -3.60 13.18 -4.81
CA ASN A 79 -4.27 13.91 -3.74
C ASN A 79 -5.35 14.85 -4.29
#